data_AF-A0A8T4WMA0-F1
#
_entry.id   AF-A0A8T4WMA0-F1
#
_cell.length_a   1.000
_cell.length_b   1.000
_cell.length_c   1.000
_cell.angle_alpha   90.00
_cell.angle_beta   90.00
_cell.angle_gamma   90.00
#
_symmetry.space_group_name_H-M   'P 1'
#
loop_
_entity.id
_entity.type
_entity.pdbx_description
1 polymer ?
#
loop_
_entity_poly.entity_id
_entity_poly.type
_entity_poly.pdbx_seq_one_letter_code
_entity_poly.pdbx_strand_id
1 'polypeptide(L)'
;MNCLWCEGTNVIKKGVRKTRYSSHQRYFCKDCEKYFSTHPLKHKAYPPQVIVDAITKYNLGYSTRETSKQVNKRFKVKTSKSVINQWINEFQRFSPIRSLRPQFVHSEQIVFTKRFDHENLPYVFRIHHYKNQLLVRDLFPRLFSFLTQFKKGCPDVFFEIGKRCSTPSYQLKVNVMRRKNFACALAGFAVNAARNNYQRHELVEEFMLVNDTATVAVEVPVWYWEKRVGDGVTGHIDLLQIRNDMV
;
A
#
# COMPACT_ATOMS: atom_id res chain seq x y z
N MET A 1 -2.13 26.29 -6.43
CA MET A 1 -3.30 25.51 -5.93
C MET A 1 -4.45 25.85 -6.87
N ASN A 2 -4.98 24.88 -7.60
CA ASN A 2 -6.00 25.16 -8.62
C ASN A 2 -7.39 24.84 -8.07
N CYS A 3 -8.41 25.51 -8.59
CA CYS A 3 -9.79 25.26 -8.24
C CYS A 3 -10.23 23.84 -8.64
N LEU A 4 -10.88 23.11 -7.73
CA LEU A 4 -11.40 21.75 -8.03
C LEU A 4 -12.60 21.72 -8.99
N TRP A 5 -13.09 22.88 -9.42
CA TRP A 5 -14.32 23.01 -10.22
C TRP A 5 -14.08 23.59 -11.61
N CYS A 6 -13.20 24.60 -11.72
CA CYS A 6 -12.90 25.29 -12.98
C CYS A 6 -11.42 25.30 -13.33
N GLU A 7 -10.56 24.67 -12.50
CA GLU A 7 -9.10 24.65 -12.64
C GLU A 7 -8.40 26.03 -12.60
N GLY A 8 -9.17 27.11 -12.44
CA GLY A 8 -8.68 28.47 -12.27
C GLY A 8 -7.69 28.60 -11.11
N THR A 9 -6.72 29.51 -11.27
CA THR A 9 -5.63 29.74 -10.33
C THR A 9 -5.97 30.82 -9.29
N ASN A 10 -7.06 31.56 -9.47
CA ASN A 10 -7.48 32.65 -8.59
C ASN A 10 -8.20 32.12 -7.34
N VAL A 11 -7.45 31.43 -6.49
CA VAL A 11 -7.94 30.73 -5.30
C VAL A 11 -7.39 31.39 -4.04
N ILE A 12 -8.29 31.77 -3.12
CA ILE A 12 -7.94 32.33 -1.81
C ILE A 12 -8.30 31.38 -0.67
N LYS A 13 -7.57 31.47 0.44
CA LYS A 13 -7.95 30.83 1.71
C LYS A 13 -9.13 31.61 2.31
N LYS A 14 -10.25 30.93 2.61
CA LYS A 14 -11.47 31.57 3.15
C LYS A 14 -12.10 30.71 4.24
N GLY A 15 -11.56 30.83 5.45
CA GLY A 15 -12.02 30.15 6.66
C GLY A 15 -11.54 28.70 6.82
N VAL A 16 -12.02 28.03 7.86
CA VAL A 16 -11.63 26.65 8.21
C VAL A 16 -12.89 25.83 8.43
N ARG A 17 -12.94 24.63 7.85
CA ARG A 17 -13.97 23.62 8.15
C ARG A 17 -13.47 22.76 9.30
N LYS A 18 -14.21 22.76 10.41
CA LYS A 18 -13.94 21.87 11.54
C LYS A 18 -14.84 20.64 11.45
N THR A 19 -14.27 19.47 11.65
CA THR A 19 -14.99 18.23 11.96
C THR A 19 -14.75 17.90 13.42
N ARG A 20 -15.35 16.81 13.91
CA ARG A 20 -15.07 16.29 15.25
C ARG A 20 -13.59 15.93 15.48
N TYR A 21 -12.86 15.57 14.43
CA TYR A 21 -11.51 14.99 14.54
C TYR A 21 -10.42 15.77 13.82
N SER A 22 -10.78 16.78 13.03
CA SER A 22 -9.84 17.46 12.15
C SER A 22 -10.31 18.85 11.75
N SER A 23 -9.37 19.72 11.40
CA SER A 23 -9.63 21.04 10.85
C SER A 23 -9.00 21.13 9.46
N HIS A 24 -9.77 21.63 8.50
CA HIS A 24 -9.35 21.70 7.10
C HIS A 24 -9.49 23.11 6.57
N GLN A 25 -8.45 23.60 5.92
CA GLN A 25 -8.49 24.87 5.22
C GLN A 25 -9.62 24.85 4.17
N ARG A 26 -10.50 25.85 4.23
CA ARG A 26 -11.45 26.12 3.14
C ARG A 26 -10.82 27.11 2.17
N TYR A 27 -11.08 26.87 0.90
CA TYR A 27 -10.66 27.70 -0.21
C TYR A 27 -11.89 28.23 -0.93
N PHE A 28 -11.77 29.40 -1.53
CA PHE A 28 -12.77 30.04 -2.38
C PHE A 28 -12.10 30.42 -3.70
N CYS A 29 -12.67 29.98 -4.81
CA CYS A 29 -12.23 30.40 -6.13
C CYS A 29 -12.97 31.67 -6.52
N LYS A 30 -12.25 32.72 -6.91
CA LYS A 30 -12.86 33.98 -7.38
C LYS A 30 -13.36 33.90 -8.82
N ASP A 31 -12.88 32.94 -9.61
CA ASP A 31 -13.28 32.81 -11.03
C ASP A 31 -14.65 32.12 -11.16
N CYS A 32 -14.91 31.08 -10.36
CA CYS A 32 -16.18 30.33 -10.41
C CYS A 32 -17.01 30.44 -9.13
N GLU A 33 -16.59 31.29 -8.19
CA GLU A 33 -17.27 31.60 -6.92
C GLU A 33 -17.63 30.40 -6.03
N LYS A 34 -16.95 29.26 -6.19
CA LYS A 34 -17.20 28.03 -5.42
C LYS A 34 -16.22 27.87 -4.26
N TYR A 35 -16.73 27.30 -3.17
CA TYR A 35 -15.91 26.85 -2.05
C TYR A 35 -15.46 25.40 -2.24
N PHE A 36 -14.27 25.08 -1.72
CA PHE A 36 -13.78 23.71 -1.62
C PHE A 36 -12.79 23.55 -0.45
N SER A 37 -12.40 22.31 -0.15
CA SER A 37 -11.40 21.99 0.87
C SER A 37 -10.48 20.89 0.36
N THR A 38 -9.25 20.83 0.87
CA THR A 38 -8.26 19.80 0.54
C THR A 38 -8.44 18.50 1.33
N HIS A 39 -9.59 18.28 1.98
CA HIS A 39 -9.83 17.00 2.65
C HIS A 39 -9.81 15.87 1.61
N PRO A 40 -8.90 14.89 1.72
CA PRO A 40 -8.72 13.88 0.66
C PRO A 40 -9.94 12.97 0.50
N LEU A 41 -10.65 12.66 1.59
CA LEU A 41 -11.92 11.92 1.55
C LEU A 41 -13.12 12.86 1.75
N LYS A 42 -13.95 13.03 0.72
CA LYS A 42 -15.14 13.89 0.78
C LYS A 42 -16.16 13.34 1.78
N HIS A 43 -16.88 14.23 2.47
CA HIS A 43 -17.97 13.90 3.40
C HIS A 43 -17.60 12.94 4.55
N LYS A 44 -16.32 12.90 4.97
CA LYS A 44 -15.89 12.13 6.15
C LYS A 44 -15.53 13.05 7.30
N ALA A 45 -16.04 12.68 8.48
CA ALA A 45 -15.62 13.29 9.74
C ALA A 45 -14.33 12.63 10.27
N TYR A 46 -14.16 11.33 10.03
CA TYR A 46 -12.99 10.58 10.50
C TYR A 46 -11.79 10.79 9.56
N PRO A 47 -10.57 10.93 10.09
CA PRO A 47 -9.37 11.05 9.28
C PRO A 47 -9.14 9.82 8.39
N PRO A 48 -8.57 9.96 7.18
CA PRO A 48 -8.38 8.85 6.25
C PRO A 48 -7.58 7.67 6.84
N GLN A 49 -6.56 7.96 7.64
CA GLN A 49 -5.76 6.95 8.34
C GLN A 49 -6.58 6.00 9.23
N VAL A 50 -7.68 6.48 9.81
CA VAL A 50 -8.58 5.67 10.64
C VAL A 50 -9.37 4.70 9.77
N ILE A 51 -9.83 5.16 8.61
CA ILE A 51 -10.64 4.39 7.66
C ILE A 51 -9.78 3.32 6.99
N VAL A 52 -8.59 3.70 6.51
CA VAL A 52 -7.64 2.79 5.85
C VAL A 52 -7.16 1.70 6.80
N ASP A 53 -6.82 2.05 8.06
CA ASP A 53 -6.44 1.08 9.08
C ASP A 53 -7.60 0.13 9.43
N ALA A 54 -8.84 0.63 9.47
CA ALA A 54 -10.02 -0.20 9.72
C ALA A 54 -10.25 -1.24 8.62
N ILE A 55 -10.18 -0.84 7.35
CA ILE A 55 -10.36 -1.74 6.20
C ILE A 55 -9.25 -2.82 6.22
N THR A 56 -8.00 -2.39 6.41
CA THR A 56 -6.83 -3.27 6.47
C THR A 56 -6.96 -4.29 7.60
N LYS A 57 -7.31 -3.85 8.82
CA LYS A 57 -7.53 -4.75 9.97
C LYS A 57 -8.65 -5.75 9.72
N TYR A 58 -9.76 -5.30 9.16
CA TYR A 58 -10.85 -6.21 8.83
C TYR A 58 -10.38 -7.35 7.90
N ASN A 59 -9.59 -7.02 6.87
CA ASN A 59 -9.04 -8.00 5.93
C ASN A 59 -7.90 -8.84 6.52
N LEU A 60 -7.19 -8.36 7.54
CA LEU A 60 -6.24 -9.13 8.35
C LEU A 60 -6.89 -10.09 9.36
N GLY A 61 -8.18 -10.41 9.21
CA GLY A 61 -8.84 -11.45 10.01
C GLY A 61 -9.80 -10.91 11.07
N TYR A 62 -9.62 -9.67 11.53
CA TYR A 62 -10.42 -9.14 12.64
C TYR A 62 -11.89 -8.95 12.27
N SER A 63 -12.78 -9.24 13.23
CA SER A 63 -14.20 -8.89 13.12
C SER A 63 -14.41 -7.37 13.12
N THR A 64 -15.59 -6.91 12.74
CA THR A 64 -15.95 -5.47 12.81
C THR A 64 -15.90 -4.92 14.25
N ARG A 65 -16.18 -5.77 15.25
CA ARG A 65 -16.10 -5.40 16.67
C ARG A 65 -14.65 -5.22 17.11
N GLU A 66 -13.78 -6.17 16.79
CA GLU A 66 -12.35 -6.09 17.13
C GLU A 66 -11.66 -4.96 16.39
N THR A 67 -11.94 -4.81 15.10
CA THR A 67 -11.46 -3.70 14.28
C THR A 67 -11.82 -2.36 14.93
N SER A 68 -13.08 -2.19 15.33
CA SER A 68 -13.52 -0.97 16.03
C SER A 68 -12.75 -0.74 17.33
N LYS A 69 -12.53 -1.78 18.15
CA LYS A 69 -11.76 -1.67 19.40
C LYS A 69 -10.32 -1.23 19.13
N GLN A 70 -9.65 -1.86 18.16
CA GLN A 70 -8.25 -1.58 17.84
C GLN A 70 -8.05 -0.18 17.28
N VAL A 71 -8.90 0.24 16.34
CA VAL A 71 -8.87 1.56 15.72
C VAL A 71 -9.14 2.65 16.78
N ASN A 72 -10.13 2.45 17.65
CA ASN A 72 -10.39 3.36 18.76
C ASN A 72 -9.19 3.50 19.70
N LYS A 73 -8.54 2.37 20.05
CA LYS A 73 -7.34 2.36 20.91
C LYS A 73 -6.16 3.10 20.27
N ARG A 74 -5.89 2.83 18.99
CA ARG A 74 -4.76 3.38 18.22
C ARG A 74 -4.91 4.87 17.96
N PHE A 75 -6.07 5.31 17.48
CA PHE A 75 -6.27 6.69 17.02
C PHE A 75 -7.01 7.59 18.02
N LYS A 76 -7.40 7.06 19.19
CA LYS A 76 -8.16 7.79 20.22
C LYS A 76 -9.48 8.36 19.68
N VAL A 77 -10.17 7.57 18.85
CA VAL A 77 -11.48 7.91 18.26
C VAL A 77 -12.60 7.04 18.83
N LYS A 78 -13.84 7.30 18.42
CA LYS A 78 -15.03 6.55 18.88
C LYS A 78 -15.84 6.01 17.69
N THR A 79 -15.42 4.87 17.15
CA THR A 79 -16.17 4.11 16.13
C THR A 79 -17.00 3.00 16.77
N SER A 80 -18.02 2.53 16.04
CA SER A 80 -18.83 1.35 16.38
C SER A 80 -18.70 0.28 15.29
N LYS A 81 -19.15 -0.96 15.56
CA LYS A 81 -19.20 -2.04 14.56
C LYS A 81 -19.96 -1.64 13.28
N SER A 82 -21.00 -0.80 13.42
CA SER A 82 -21.82 -0.32 12.30
C SER A 82 -21.04 0.64 11.42
N VAL A 83 -20.29 1.57 12.03
CA VAL A 83 -19.41 2.50 11.31
C VAL A 83 -18.33 1.75 10.52
N ILE A 84 -17.72 0.72 11.12
CA ILE A 84 -16.73 -0.11 10.42
C ILE A 84 -17.38 -0.82 9.22
N ASN A 85 -18.55 -1.43 9.41
CA ASN A 85 -19.27 -2.11 8.33
C ASN A 85 -19.65 -1.14 7.19
N GLN A 86 -20.07 0.07 7.53
CA GLN A 86 -20.35 1.13 6.55
C GLN A 86 -19.12 1.45 5.70
N TRP A 87 -17.94 1.62 6.32
CA TRP A 87 -16.71 1.89 5.57
C TRP A 87 -16.28 0.74 4.68
N ILE A 88 -16.40 -0.51 5.16
CA ILE A 88 -16.08 -1.69 4.35
C ILE A 88 -16.95 -1.74 3.09
N ASN A 89 -18.25 -1.45 3.22
CA ASN A 89 -19.16 -1.42 2.08
C ASN A 89 -18.90 -0.23 1.16
N GLU A 90 -18.68 0.96 1.72
CA GLU A 90 -18.45 2.18 0.94
C GLU A 90 -17.15 2.13 0.13
N PHE A 91 -16.08 1.59 0.71
CA PHE A 91 -14.76 1.52 0.09
C PHE A 91 -14.45 0.14 -0.51
N GLN A 92 -15.46 -0.70 -0.74
CA GLN A 92 -15.29 -2.05 -1.29
C GLN A 92 -14.50 -2.06 -2.61
N ARG A 93 -14.65 -1.01 -3.43
CA ARG A 93 -13.88 -0.85 -4.68
C ARG A 93 -12.37 -0.87 -4.45
N PHE A 94 -11.88 -0.40 -3.32
CA PHE A 94 -10.44 -0.37 -2.98
C PHE A 94 -10.01 -1.56 -2.10
N SER A 95 -10.90 -2.52 -1.89
CA SER A 95 -10.68 -3.70 -1.06
C SER A 95 -11.24 -4.96 -1.75
N PRO A 96 -10.84 -5.26 -2.99
CA PRO A 96 -11.35 -6.43 -3.71
C PRO A 96 -11.05 -7.76 -3.00
N ILE A 97 -10.03 -7.84 -2.13
CA ILE A 97 -9.72 -9.05 -1.35
C ILE A 97 -10.91 -9.54 -0.50
N ARG A 98 -11.86 -8.66 -0.20
CA ARG A 98 -13.02 -8.94 0.65
C ARG A 98 -13.79 -10.18 0.18
N SER A 99 -13.89 -10.41 -1.13
CA SER A 99 -14.58 -11.58 -1.68
C SER A 99 -13.85 -12.90 -1.36
N LEU A 100 -12.54 -12.86 -1.19
CA LEU A 100 -11.69 -14.01 -0.86
C LEU A 100 -11.49 -14.19 0.65
N ARG A 101 -11.77 -13.16 1.44
CA ARG A 101 -11.58 -13.15 2.91
C ARG A 101 -12.12 -14.40 3.62
N PRO A 102 -13.34 -14.93 3.34
CA PRO A 102 -13.84 -16.12 4.03
C PRO A 102 -12.91 -17.34 3.92
N GLN A 103 -12.06 -17.41 2.90
CA GLN A 103 -11.18 -18.55 2.63
C GLN A 103 -9.90 -18.55 3.47
N PHE A 104 -9.50 -17.41 4.06
CA PHE A 104 -8.23 -17.29 4.79
C PHE A 104 -8.33 -16.55 6.13
N VAL A 105 -9.50 -16.01 6.49
CA VAL A 105 -9.70 -15.23 7.73
C VAL A 105 -9.31 -15.99 8.99
N HIS A 106 -9.40 -17.32 8.97
CA HIS A 106 -9.09 -18.19 10.11
C HIS A 106 -7.64 -18.66 10.14
N SER A 107 -6.81 -18.25 9.17
CA SER A 107 -5.39 -18.60 9.16
C SER A 107 -4.63 -17.85 10.26
N GLU A 108 -3.77 -18.56 11.00
CA GLU A 108 -2.97 -17.99 12.09
C GLU A 108 -2.05 -16.86 11.62
N GLN A 109 -1.53 -16.98 10.40
CA GLN A 109 -0.68 -15.97 9.78
C GLN A 109 -1.17 -15.68 8.36
N ILE A 110 -1.82 -14.53 8.18
CA ILE A 110 -2.27 -14.06 6.85
C ILE A 110 -1.09 -13.45 6.09
N VAL A 111 -0.30 -12.61 6.76
CA VAL A 111 0.90 -11.96 6.22
C VAL A 111 2.12 -12.40 7.02
N PHE A 112 3.14 -12.91 6.34
CA PHE A 112 4.48 -13.09 6.90
C PHE A 112 5.27 -11.79 6.71
N THR A 113 6.11 -11.44 7.68
CA THR A 113 6.99 -10.28 7.63
C THR A 113 8.38 -10.67 8.11
N LYS A 114 9.41 -10.26 7.39
CA LYS A 114 10.82 -10.40 7.82
C LYS A 114 11.61 -9.18 7.38
N ARG A 115 12.44 -8.68 8.29
CA ARG A 115 13.38 -7.60 8.00
C ARG A 115 14.70 -8.19 7.52
N PHE A 116 15.25 -7.60 6.47
CA PHE A 116 16.60 -7.77 5.99
C PHE A 116 17.31 -6.42 6.05
N ASP A 117 18.63 -6.44 6.22
CA ASP A 117 19.44 -5.23 6.13
C ASP A 117 20.34 -5.37 4.89
N HIS A 118 20.42 -4.30 4.10
CA HIS A 118 21.30 -4.24 2.93
C HIS A 118 21.95 -2.87 2.90
N GLU A 119 23.29 -2.82 2.86
CA GLU A 119 24.08 -1.59 3.03
C GLU A 119 23.52 -0.65 4.12
N ASN A 120 23.24 -1.19 5.31
CA ASN A 120 22.66 -0.48 6.47
C ASN A 120 21.26 0.13 6.29
N LEU A 121 20.54 -0.16 5.19
CA LEU A 121 19.12 0.20 5.08
C LEU A 121 18.21 -1.02 5.32
N PRO A 122 17.12 -0.83 6.10
CA PRO A 122 16.17 -1.87 6.39
C PRO A 122 15.23 -2.11 5.21
N TYR A 123 15.07 -3.38 4.85
CA TYR A 123 14.09 -3.88 3.89
C TYR A 123 13.11 -4.81 4.59
N VAL A 124 11.82 -4.45 4.59
CA VAL A 124 10.79 -5.21 5.31
C VAL A 124 10.01 -6.04 4.33
N PHE A 125 10.57 -7.19 3.95
CA PHE A 125 9.90 -8.17 3.11
C PHE A 125 8.60 -8.63 3.76
N ARG A 126 7.50 -8.60 3.00
CA ARG A 126 6.23 -9.17 3.43
C ARG A 126 5.58 -9.98 2.32
N ILE A 127 4.90 -11.04 2.69
CA ILE A 127 4.17 -11.91 1.75
C ILE A 127 2.84 -12.34 2.34
N HIS A 128 1.79 -12.26 1.51
CA HIS A 128 0.46 -12.75 1.88
C HIS A 128 0.37 -14.24 1.58
N HIS A 129 0.23 -15.07 2.62
CA HIS A 129 0.31 -16.52 2.49
C HIS A 129 -0.76 -17.08 1.55
N TYR A 130 -2.03 -16.77 1.80
CA TYR A 130 -3.11 -17.30 0.99
C TYR A 130 -2.98 -16.92 -0.50
N LYS A 131 -2.67 -15.66 -0.82
CA LYS A 131 -2.43 -15.23 -2.21
C LYS A 131 -1.23 -15.92 -2.85
N ASN A 132 -0.14 -16.12 -2.10
CA ASN A 132 1.01 -16.87 -2.62
C ASN A 132 0.65 -18.33 -2.93
N GLN A 133 -0.19 -18.96 -2.10
CA GLN A 133 -0.68 -20.32 -2.37
C GLN A 133 -1.63 -20.36 -3.56
N LEU A 134 -2.58 -19.42 -3.64
CA LEU A 134 -3.61 -19.38 -4.67
C LEU A 134 -3.09 -18.97 -6.05
N LEU A 135 -2.23 -17.95 -6.12
CA LEU A 135 -1.85 -17.29 -7.39
C LEU A 135 -0.46 -17.68 -7.89
N VAL A 136 0.40 -18.23 -7.03
CA VAL A 136 1.82 -18.45 -7.37
C VAL A 136 2.21 -19.92 -7.36
N ARG A 137 1.69 -20.72 -6.42
CA ARG A 137 2.16 -22.10 -6.20
C ARG A 137 2.22 -22.95 -7.47
N ASP A 138 1.09 -23.04 -8.18
CA ASP A 138 0.94 -23.97 -9.30
C ASP A 138 1.32 -23.30 -10.63
N LEU A 139 1.00 -22.01 -10.81
CA LEU A 139 1.32 -21.25 -12.02
C LEU A 139 2.81 -20.89 -12.13
N PHE A 140 3.47 -20.60 -11.00
CA PHE A 140 4.86 -20.14 -10.94
C PHE A 140 5.67 -20.87 -9.85
N PRO A 141 5.87 -22.19 -9.97
CA PRO A 141 6.47 -23.01 -8.90
C PRO A 141 7.88 -22.55 -8.49
N ARG A 142 8.67 -22.03 -9.44
CA ARG A 142 10.01 -21.46 -9.14
C ARG A 142 9.91 -20.17 -8.31
N LEU A 143 8.99 -19.28 -8.66
CA LEU A 143 8.73 -18.06 -7.90
C LEU A 143 8.17 -18.39 -6.52
N PHE A 144 7.26 -19.35 -6.42
CA PHE A 144 6.73 -19.82 -5.13
C PHE A 144 7.85 -20.35 -4.22
N SER A 145 8.75 -21.17 -4.76
CA SER A 145 9.93 -21.67 -4.04
C SER A 145 10.83 -20.52 -3.59
N PHE A 146 11.17 -19.60 -4.50
CA PHE A 146 11.99 -18.42 -4.22
C PHE A 146 11.42 -17.58 -3.07
N LEU A 147 10.14 -17.20 -3.16
CA LEU A 147 9.46 -16.40 -2.13
C LEU A 147 9.38 -17.13 -0.78
N THR A 148 9.22 -18.45 -0.80
CA THR A 148 9.11 -19.26 0.42
C THR A 148 10.46 -19.41 1.14
N GLN A 149 11.58 -19.37 0.42
CA GLN A 149 12.92 -19.46 1.02
C GLN A 149 13.21 -18.31 1.98
N PHE A 150 12.71 -17.10 1.70
CA PHE A 150 12.88 -15.94 2.59
C PHE A 150 12.33 -16.15 4.00
N LYS A 151 11.37 -17.07 4.18
CA LYS A 151 10.89 -17.44 5.52
C LYS A 151 12.02 -18.00 6.39
N LYS A 152 12.95 -18.73 5.79
CA LYS A 152 14.12 -19.33 6.47
C LYS A 152 15.28 -18.35 6.63
N GLY A 153 15.46 -17.38 5.73
CA GLY A 153 16.61 -16.47 5.74
C GLY A 153 16.74 -15.73 4.41
N CYS A 154 17.59 -14.71 4.33
CA CYS A 154 18.03 -14.25 3.01
C CYS A 154 18.86 -15.39 2.41
N PRO A 155 18.54 -15.91 1.23
CA PRO A 155 19.22 -17.09 0.70
C PRO A 155 20.61 -16.74 0.13
N ASP A 156 20.93 -15.45 -0.06
CA ASP A 156 22.17 -15.03 -0.70
C ASP A 156 22.82 -13.85 0.03
N VAL A 157 24.04 -14.07 0.53
CA VAL A 157 24.87 -13.05 1.19
C VAL A 157 25.15 -11.89 0.23
N PHE A 158 25.17 -12.15 -1.08
CA PHE A 158 25.34 -11.11 -2.08
C PHE A 158 24.26 -10.04 -1.98
N PHE A 159 23.02 -10.38 -1.62
CA PHE A 159 21.99 -9.36 -1.40
C PHE A 159 22.37 -8.39 -0.28
N GLU A 160 23.05 -8.85 0.78
CA GLU A 160 23.40 -8.01 1.93
C GLU A 160 24.58 -7.09 1.61
N ILE A 161 25.61 -7.60 0.91
CA ILE A 161 26.90 -6.92 0.68
C ILE A 161 27.07 -6.32 -0.72
N GLY A 162 26.23 -6.71 -1.68
CA GLY A 162 26.35 -6.30 -3.08
C GLY A 162 26.05 -4.82 -3.27
N LYS A 163 26.32 -4.30 -4.47
CA LYS A 163 26.00 -2.91 -4.79
C LYS A 163 24.52 -2.78 -5.10
N ARG A 164 23.83 -1.80 -4.50
CA ARG A 164 22.45 -1.45 -4.90
C ARG A 164 22.37 -1.12 -6.38
N CYS A 165 21.25 -1.47 -7.01
CA CYS A 165 20.95 -1.15 -8.39
C CYS A 165 20.93 0.37 -8.68
N SER A 166 20.78 1.21 -7.65
CA SER A 166 20.84 2.67 -7.75
C SER A 166 22.25 3.25 -7.78
N THR A 167 23.28 2.45 -7.48
CA THR A 167 24.67 2.92 -7.31
C THR A 167 25.47 2.93 -8.62
N PRO A 168 25.41 1.90 -9.50
CA PRO A 168 26.18 1.91 -10.73
C PRO A 168 25.73 2.98 -11.73
N SER A 169 26.69 3.55 -12.47
CA SER A 169 26.47 4.59 -13.47
C SER A 169 26.00 4.07 -14.84
N TYR A 170 25.50 2.83 -14.92
CA TYR A 170 25.12 2.22 -16.19
C TYR A 170 23.95 2.99 -16.83
N GLN A 171 24.15 3.52 -18.03
CA GLN A 171 23.09 4.13 -18.82
C GLN A 171 22.31 3.04 -19.56
N LEU A 172 21.24 2.56 -18.94
CA LEU A 172 20.31 1.65 -19.61
C LEU A 172 19.39 2.47 -20.54
N LYS A 173 19.39 2.12 -21.83
CA LYS A 173 18.38 2.62 -22.76
C LYS A 173 17.07 1.87 -22.50
N VAL A 174 16.23 2.45 -21.65
CA VAL A 174 14.91 1.90 -21.30
C VAL A 174 13.79 2.74 -21.89
N ASN A 175 12.85 2.09 -22.56
CA ASN A 175 11.60 2.71 -23.00
C ASN A 175 10.61 2.73 -21.82
N VAL A 176 10.55 3.86 -21.11
CA VAL A 176 9.63 4.03 -19.98
C VAL A 176 8.19 4.12 -20.48
N MET A 177 7.40 3.08 -20.21
CA MET A 177 5.96 3.09 -20.47
C MET A 177 5.20 3.56 -19.23
N ARG A 178 4.34 4.57 -19.37
CA ARG A 178 3.41 4.98 -18.32
C ARG A 178 2.03 4.37 -18.57
N ARG A 179 1.49 3.66 -17.60
CA ARG A 179 0.15 3.07 -17.67
C ARG A 179 -0.67 3.52 -16.45
N LYS A 180 -1.94 3.84 -16.67
CA LYS A 180 -2.92 4.02 -15.59
C LYS A 180 -3.70 2.72 -15.43
N ASN A 181 -3.68 2.14 -14.24
CA ASN A 181 -4.37 0.89 -13.94
C ASN A 181 -4.98 0.94 -12.54
N PHE A 182 -5.54 -0.18 -12.09
CA PHE A 182 -6.18 -0.26 -10.79
C PHE A 182 -5.21 -0.08 -9.61
N ALA A 183 -3.92 -0.46 -9.75
CA ALA A 183 -2.92 -0.18 -8.73
C ALA A 183 -2.74 1.33 -8.50
N CYS A 184 -2.81 2.16 -9.55
CA CYS A 184 -2.80 3.62 -9.39
C CYS A 184 -3.97 4.12 -8.54
N ALA A 185 -5.16 3.52 -8.69
CA ALA A 185 -6.34 3.89 -7.90
C ALA A 185 -6.20 3.48 -6.43
N LEU A 186 -5.67 2.28 -6.16
CA LEU A 186 -5.38 1.80 -4.79
C LEU A 186 -4.32 2.68 -4.12
N ALA A 187 -3.21 2.98 -4.81
CA ALA A 187 -2.16 3.85 -4.29
C ALA A 187 -2.71 5.26 -3.99
N GLY A 188 -3.51 5.82 -4.90
CA GLY A 188 -4.16 7.11 -4.71
C GLY A 188 -5.12 7.13 -3.51
N PHE A 189 -5.81 6.02 -3.24
CA PHE A 189 -6.65 5.90 -2.04
C PHE A 189 -5.81 5.79 -0.76
N ALA A 190 -4.82 4.89 -0.76
CA ALA A 190 -3.97 4.60 0.40
C ALA A 190 -3.17 5.82 0.84
N VAL A 191 -2.51 6.54 -0.08
CA VAL A 191 -1.68 7.73 0.22
C VAL A 191 -2.41 8.78 1.05
N ASN A 192 -3.74 8.88 0.94
CA ASN A 192 -4.53 9.82 1.75
C ASN A 192 -4.43 9.57 3.26
N ALA A 193 -4.06 8.36 3.68
CA ALA A 193 -3.83 7.99 5.07
C ALA A 193 -2.44 8.33 5.59
N ALA A 194 -1.48 8.68 4.72
CA ALA A 194 -0.13 9.04 5.15
C ALA A 194 -0.12 10.41 5.83
N ARG A 195 0.53 10.52 6.99
CA ARG A 195 0.67 11.80 7.70
C ARG A 195 1.75 12.68 7.11
N ASN A 196 2.78 12.06 6.56
CA ASN A 196 3.94 12.72 5.96
C ASN A 196 4.44 11.90 4.76
N ASN A 197 5.43 12.43 4.04
CA ASN A 197 5.94 11.78 2.84
C ASN A 197 6.71 10.48 3.14
N TYR A 198 7.38 10.40 4.29
CA TYR A 198 8.19 9.24 4.69
C TYR A 198 7.34 7.97 4.90
N GLN A 199 6.06 8.13 5.26
CA GLN A 199 5.15 7.00 5.50
C GLN A 199 4.40 6.53 4.25
N ARG A 200 4.48 7.25 3.13
CA ARG A 200 3.64 6.96 1.95
C ARG A 200 3.97 5.62 1.33
N HIS A 201 5.26 5.31 1.23
CA HIS A 201 5.77 4.09 0.60
C HIS A 201 5.24 2.85 1.31
N GLU A 202 5.64 2.66 2.57
CA GLU A 202 5.23 1.51 3.38
C GLU A 202 3.70 1.38 3.49
N LEU A 203 2.98 2.51 3.61
CA LEU A 203 1.54 2.49 3.73
C LEU A 203 0.85 2.00 2.44
N VAL A 204 1.36 2.37 1.26
CA VAL A 204 0.82 1.89 -0.02
C VAL A 204 1.09 0.40 -0.16
N GLU A 205 2.29 -0.04 0.17
CA GLU A 205 2.68 -1.45 0.13
C GLU A 205 1.83 -2.32 1.05
N GLU A 206 1.71 -1.95 2.33
CA GLU A 206 0.87 -2.68 3.30
C GLU A 206 -0.59 -2.70 2.84
N PHE A 207 -1.11 -1.55 2.38
CA PHE A 207 -2.48 -1.46 1.93
C PHE A 207 -2.74 -2.36 0.73
N MET A 208 -1.87 -2.34 -0.29
CA MET A 208 -2.02 -3.22 -1.46
C MET A 208 -1.85 -4.68 -1.08
N LEU A 209 -0.83 -5.03 -0.29
CA LEU A 209 -0.57 -6.40 0.15
C LEU A 209 -1.75 -6.99 0.91
N VAL A 210 -2.49 -6.19 1.68
CA VAL A 210 -3.65 -6.70 2.43
C VAL A 210 -4.94 -6.63 1.62
N ASN A 211 -5.19 -5.53 0.89
CA ASN A 211 -6.52 -5.21 0.39
C ASN A 211 -6.73 -5.52 -1.10
N ASP A 212 -5.66 -5.62 -1.88
CA ASP A 212 -5.69 -6.00 -3.29
C ASP A 212 -5.70 -7.52 -3.47
N THR A 213 -6.33 -8.03 -4.52
CA THR A 213 -6.31 -9.47 -4.82
C THR A 213 -5.01 -9.89 -5.52
N ALA A 214 -4.39 -9.01 -6.29
CA ALA A 214 -3.24 -9.35 -7.13
C ALA A 214 -1.89 -9.24 -6.41
N THR A 215 -1.74 -8.34 -5.44
CA THR A 215 -0.46 -8.08 -4.75
C THR A 215 -0.07 -9.23 -3.82
N VAL A 216 0.95 -10.02 -4.15
CA VAL A 216 1.34 -11.22 -3.39
C VAL A 216 2.41 -10.90 -2.34
N ALA A 217 3.37 -10.07 -2.68
CA ALA A 217 4.50 -9.72 -1.82
C ALA A 217 4.96 -8.27 -2.05
N VAL A 218 5.66 -7.73 -1.06
CA VAL A 218 6.27 -6.39 -1.10
C VAL A 218 7.69 -6.43 -0.56
N GLU A 219 8.50 -5.46 -0.98
CA GLU A 219 9.91 -5.35 -0.59
C GLU A 219 10.67 -6.67 -0.86
N VAL A 220 10.46 -7.27 -2.05
CA VAL A 220 11.01 -8.59 -2.41
C VAL A 220 12.49 -8.43 -2.79
N PRO A 221 13.44 -9.01 -2.02
CA PRO A 221 14.85 -8.93 -2.36
C PRO A 221 15.15 -9.58 -3.71
N VAL A 222 15.96 -8.92 -4.54
CA VAL A 222 16.43 -9.43 -5.82
C VAL A 222 17.91 -9.10 -6.02
N TRP A 223 18.60 -9.94 -6.78
CA TRP A 223 19.99 -9.74 -7.13
C TRP A 223 20.27 -10.34 -8.50
N TYR A 224 21.28 -9.79 -9.16
CA TYR A 224 21.74 -10.23 -10.46
C TYR A 224 23.27 -10.18 -10.50
N TRP A 225 23.87 -11.22 -11.06
CA TRP A 225 25.31 -11.33 -11.22
C TRP A 225 25.66 -11.58 -12.69
N GLU A 226 26.46 -10.70 -13.29
CA GLU A 226 26.94 -10.85 -14.66
C GLU A 226 28.36 -11.45 -14.65
N LYS A 227 28.42 -12.75 -14.97
CA LYS A 227 29.67 -13.53 -14.95
C LYS A 227 30.74 -12.96 -15.87
N ARG A 228 30.35 -12.31 -16.99
CA ARG A 228 31.29 -11.78 -17.98
C ARG A 228 32.09 -10.58 -17.48
N VAL A 229 31.49 -9.75 -16.62
CA VAL A 229 32.15 -8.58 -16.03
C VAL A 229 32.56 -8.80 -14.58
N GLY A 230 32.17 -9.93 -13.97
CA GLY A 230 32.51 -10.27 -12.59
C GLY A 230 31.92 -9.29 -11.58
N ASP A 231 30.77 -8.68 -11.89
CA ASP A 231 30.07 -7.71 -11.05
C ASP A 231 28.57 -8.02 -11.02
N GLY A 232 27.88 -7.45 -10.05
CA GLY A 232 26.45 -7.66 -9.89
C GLY A 232 25.77 -6.48 -9.23
N VAL A 233 24.44 -6.55 -9.22
CA VAL A 233 23.58 -5.55 -8.58
C VAL A 233 22.52 -6.23 -7.72
N THR A 234 22.16 -5.57 -6.64
CA THR A 234 21.12 -6.00 -5.71
C THR A 234 20.02 -4.95 -5.65
N GLY A 235 18.84 -5.33 -5.21
CA GLY A 235 17.72 -4.41 -5.10
C GLY A 235 16.49 -5.11 -4.56
N HIS A 236 15.35 -4.44 -4.66
CA HIS A 236 14.08 -4.95 -4.19
C HIS A 236 12.99 -4.62 -5.20
N ILE A 237 11.94 -5.43 -5.18
CA ILE A 237 10.70 -5.15 -5.89
C ILE A 237 9.69 -4.68 -4.84
N ASP A 238 9.31 -3.41 -4.90
CA ASP A 238 8.34 -2.78 -3.99
C ASP A 238 7.01 -3.55 -3.95
N LEU A 239 6.49 -3.92 -5.12
CA LEU A 239 5.20 -4.58 -5.30
C LEU A 239 5.30 -5.72 -6.29
N LEU A 240 5.11 -6.95 -5.83
CA LEU A 240 4.97 -8.13 -6.69
C LEU A 240 3.49 -8.47 -6.85
N GLN A 241 2.97 -8.42 -8.07
CA GLN A 241 1.56 -8.66 -8.37
C GLN A 241 1.40 -9.80 -9.38
N ILE A 242 0.36 -10.62 -9.24
CA ILE A 242 -0.05 -11.57 -10.28
C ILE A 242 -1.34 -11.05 -10.90
N ARG A 243 -1.32 -10.75 -12.20
CA ARG A 243 -2.46 -10.25 -12.97
C ARG A 243 -2.58 -11.00 -14.27
N ASN A 244 -3.76 -11.56 -14.56
CA ASN A 244 -4.02 -12.32 -15.79
C ASN A 244 -2.96 -13.41 -16.03
N ASP A 245 -2.65 -14.17 -14.97
CA ASP A 245 -1.64 -15.24 -14.99
C ASP A 245 -0.25 -14.79 -15.48
N MET A 246 0.09 -13.53 -15.23
CA MET A 246 1.41 -12.94 -15.46
C MET A 246 1.92 -12.29 -14.17
N VAL A 247 3.25 -12.35 -14.00
CA VAL A 247 4.02 -11.68 -12.92
C VAL A 247 4.36 -10.24 -13.33
#